data_AF-A0A316QQZ1-F1
#
_entry.id   AF-A0A316QQZ1-F1
#
_cell.length_a   1.000
_cell.length_b   1.000
_cell.length_c   1.000
_cell.angle_alpha   90.00
_cell.angle_beta   90.00
_cell.angle_gamma   90.00
#
_symmetry.space_group_name_H-M   'P 1'
#
loop_
_entity.id
_entity.type
_entity.pdbx_description
1 polymer ?
#
loop_
_entity_poly.entity_id
_entity_poly.type
_entity_poly.pdbx_seq_one_letter_code
_entity_poly.pdbx_strand_id
1 'polypeptide(L)'
;MEKTVQVVDEAGIRYEATYPRRAAGLVKNGRARFIDKNTICLACPPNKRKEFSEDKKMTNTENIKEINFSVEATATEASAPVEKYSLAYALEQIEKIAGDMSVVMKALDTISTMENEPTLEHGGSADELAKAAAEIVRCRETTNQKLIAFYEKMVDELKPKKEVAETDRDKFLAWVKECAANVEPYAQAPDYARLWKEIQS
;
A
#
# COMPACT_ATOMS: atom_id res chain seq x y z
N MET A 1 37.95 -17.20 34.60
CA MET A 1 38.49 -16.92 33.25
C MET A 1 38.04 -15.52 32.87
N GLU A 2 38.92 -14.68 32.35
CA GLU A 2 38.61 -13.29 32.01
C GLU A 2 38.21 -13.14 30.54
N LYS A 3 37.36 -12.14 30.26
CA LYS A 3 36.91 -11.80 28.90
C LYS A 3 37.99 -10.95 28.24
N THR A 4 38.98 -11.59 27.61
CA THR A 4 40.14 -10.89 27.02
C THR A 4 39.99 -10.64 25.52
N VAL A 5 39.09 -11.34 24.82
CA VAL A 5 38.97 -11.26 23.36
C VAL A 5 37.91 -10.24 22.95
N GLN A 6 38.28 -9.25 22.14
CA GLN A 6 37.39 -8.24 21.59
C GLN A 6 36.54 -8.79 20.45
N VAL A 7 35.27 -8.41 20.39
CA VAL A 7 34.33 -8.85 19.35
C VAL A 7 33.86 -7.63 18.56
N VAL A 8 34.07 -7.67 17.25
CA VAL A 8 33.67 -6.61 16.31
C VAL A 8 32.86 -7.18 15.16
N ASP A 9 32.22 -6.31 14.37
CA ASP A 9 31.62 -6.68 13.09
C ASP A 9 32.34 -6.04 11.90
N GLU A 10 31.81 -6.29 10.70
CA GLU A 10 32.28 -5.71 9.45
C GLU A 10 32.10 -4.19 9.34
N ALA A 11 31.13 -3.64 10.07
CA ALA A 11 30.88 -2.21 10.16
C ALA A 11 31.78 -1.51 11.20
N GLY A 12 32.64 -2.25 11.91
CA GLY A 12 33.51 -1.74 12.96
C GLY A 12 32.83 -1.51 14.32
N ILE A 13 31.60 -1.99 14.50
CA ILE A 13 30.86 -1.91 15.76
C ILE A 13 31.45 -2.90 16.77
N ARG A 14 31.79 -2.39 17.95
CA ARG A 14 32.33 -3.20 19.05
C ARG A 14 31.20 -3.78 19.91
N TYR A 15 31.37 -5.04 20.29
CA TYR A 15 30.50 -5.78 21.20
C TYR A 15 31.23 -6.07 22.52
N GLU A 16 30.52 -6.69 23.45
CA GLU A 16 31.12 -7.13 24.70
C GLU A 16 32.25 -8.14 24.44
N ALA A 17 33.35 -7.98 25.16
CA ALA A 17 34.47 -8.92 25.11
C ALA A 17 34.01 -10.33 25.48
N THR A 18 34.66 -11.34 24.90
CA THR A 18 34.32 -12.75 25.11
C THR A 18 35.50 -13.57 25.60
N TYR A 19 35.24 -14.81 26.00
CA TYR A 19 36.26 -15.74 26.48
C TYR A 19 37.02 -16.37 25.31
N PRO A 20 38.35 -16.58 25.42
CA PRO A 20 39.16 -17.18 24.36
C PRO A 20 38.62 -18.50 23.81
N ARG A 21 38.12 -19.40 24.69
CA ARG A 21 37.51 -20.67 24.28
C ARG A 21 36.26 -20.48 23.43
N ARG A 22 35.43 -19.49 23.75
CA ARG A 22 34.21 -19.17 22.99
C ARG A 22 34.56 -18.52 21.64
N ALA A 23 35.55 -17.63 21.63
CA ALA A 23 36.06 -17.03 20.40
C ALA A 23 36.58 -18.11 19.42
N ALA A 24 37.41 -19.03 19.89
CA ALA A 24 37.90 -20.15 19.09
C ALA A 24 36.75 -21.04 18.57
N GLY A 25 35.73 -21.29 19.39
CA GLY A 25 34.53 -22.03 18.98
C GLY A 25 33.71 -21.32 17.89
N LEU A 26 33.56 -20.00 17.99
CA LEU A 26 32.87 -19.20 16.98
C LEU A 26 33.61 -19.23 15.64
N VAL A 27 34.95 -19.15 15.67
CA VAL A 27 35.78 -19.21 14.47
C VAL A 27 35.78 -20.61 13.85
N LYS A 28 35.91 -21.67 14.67
CA LYS A 28 35.85 -23.06 14.21
C LYS A 28 34.53 -23.39 13.51
N ASN A 29 33.42 -22.82 14.00
CA ASN A 29 32.09 -23.01 13.45
C ASN A 29 31.76 -22.03 12.30
N GLY A 30 32.73 -21.25 11.81
CA GLY A 30 32.55 -20.33 10.68
C GLY A 30 31.67 -19.11 10.98
N ARG A 31 31.34 -18.86 12.25
CA ARG A 31 30.47 -17.73 12.67
C ARG A 31 31.25 -16.44 12.90
N ALA A 32 32.59 -16.52 12.97
CA ALA A 32 33.49 -15.41 13.15
C ALA A 32 34.85 -15.67 12.47
N ARG A 33 35.67 -14.64 12.32
CA ARG A 33 37.06 -14.71 11.85
C ARG A 33 38.00 -13.94 12.77
N PHE A 34 39.23 -14.41 12.97
CA PHE A 34 40.24 -13.63 13.69
C PHE A 34 40.73 -12.48 12.81
N ILE A 35 40.64 -11.25 13.32
CA ILE A 35 41.29 -10.08 12.73
C ILE A 35 42.69 -9.91 13.33
N ASP A 36 42.82 -10.15 14.63
CA ASP A 36 44.07 -10.03 15.39
C ASP A 36 44.14 -11.11 16.47
N LYS A 37 45.29 -11.25 17.13
CA LYS A 37 45.55 -12.24 18.20
C LYS A 37 44.49 -12.25 19.30
N ASN A 38 43.89 -11.09 19.61
CA ASN A 38 42.84 -10.97 20.62
C ASN A 38 41.55 -10.31 20.11
N THR A 39 41.30 -10.32 18.79
CA THR A 39 40.12 -9.67 18.19
C THR A 39 39.47 -10.56 17.13
N ILE A 40 38.16 -10.78 17.26
CA ILE A 40 37.35 -11.54 16.28
C ILE A 40 36.28 -10.65 15.63
N CYS A 41 36.00 -10.92 14.35
CA CYS A 41 34.90 -10.32 13.59
C CYS A 41 33.75 -11.32 13.42
N LEU A 42 32.52 -10.94 13.72
CA LEU A 42 31.33 -11.75 13.42
C LEU A 42 31.03 -11.73 11.92
N ALA A 43 30.73 -12.90 11.34
CA ALA A 43 30.35 -13.03 9.93
C ALA A 43 28.88 -12.66 9.67
N CYS A 44 28.03 -12.82 10.69
CA CYS A 44 26.63 -12.37 10.66
C CYS A 44 26.33 -11.67 12.00
N PRO A 45 26.62 -10.37 12.11
CA PRO A 45 26.37 -9.62 13.33
C PRO A 45 24.86 -9.53 13.62
N PRO A 46 24.44 -9.59 14.90
CA PRO A 46 23.06 -9.37 15.26
C PRO A 46 22.65 -7.94 14.91
N ASN A 47 21.54 -7.79 14.17
CA ASN A 47 20.97 -6.49 13.81
C ASN A 47 20.62 -5.70 15.08
N LYS A 48 21.44 -4.71 15.45
CA LYS A 48 21.17 -3.79 16.58
C LYS A 48 19.91 -2.94 16.41
N ARG A 49 19.22 -3.00 15.25
CA ARG A 49 17.88 -2.42 15.02
C ARG A 49 16.74 -3.07 15.85
N LYS A 50 17.07 -3.82 16.91
CA LYS A 50 16.10 -4.36 17.88
C LYS A 50 16.44 -4.03 19.33
N GLU A 51 17.27 -3.01 19.59
CA GLU A 51 17.55 -2.53 20.96
C GLU A 51 16.39 -1.71 21.59
N PHE A 52 15.21 -1.64 20.95
CA PHE A 52 13.96 -1.17 21.58
C PHE A 52 12.84 -2.19 21.34
N SER A 53 12.80 -3.27 22.13
CA SER A 53 11.59 -4.07 22.43
C SER A 53 11.95 -5.38 23.15
N GLU A 54 12.77 -5.32 24.21
CA GLU A 54 12.89 -6.44 25.15
C GLU A 54 11.89 -6.29 26.29
N ASP A 55 10.59 -6.21 25.97
CA ASP A 55 9.49 -6.33 26.94
C ASP A 55 8.12 -6.60 26.30
N LYS A 56 8.08 -7.32 25.17
CA LYS A 56 6.81 -7.92 24.72
C LYS A 56 6.56 -9.20 25.49
N LYS A 57 5.88 -9.04 26.64
CA LYS A 57 5.18 -10.13 27.34
C LYS A 57 4.48 -11.01 26.31
N MET A 58 4.78 -12.30 26.34
CA MET A 58 4.06 -13.34 25.62
C MET A 58 2.62 -13.41 26.16
N THR A 59 1.70 -12.62 25.61
CA THR A 59 0.27 -12.83 25.85
C THR A 59 -0.21 -13.94 24.93
N ASN A 60 -0.35 -15.12 25.50
CA ASN A 60 -1.07 -16.23 24.89
C ASN A 60 -2.54 -15.79 24.73
N THR A 61 -3.00 -15.59 23.50
CA THR A 61 -4.42 -15.38 23.22
C THR A 61 -4.78 -16.18 21.98
N GLU A 62 -5.36 -17.34 22.25
CA GLU A 62 -6.07 -18.20 21.33
C GLU A 62 -7.23 -17.43 20.69
N ASN A 63 -7.11 -17.08 19.41
CA ASN A 63 -8.19 -17.04 18.40
C ASN A 63 -7.76 -16.20 17.20
N ILE A 64 -7.26 -16.85 16.16
CA ILE A 64 -7.69 -16.52 14.80
C ILE A 64 -7.98 -17.85 14.14
N LYS A 65 -9.27 -18.14 13.98
CA LYS A 65 -9.77 -19.26 13.20
C LYS A 65 -9.16 -19.18 11.80
N GLU A 66 -8.40 -20.21 11.47
CA GLU A 66 -8.13 -20.62 10.10
C GLU A 66 -9.46 -20.71 9.35
N ILE A 67 -9.64 -19.86 8.34
CA ILE A 67 -10.58 -20.12 7.26
C ILE A 67 -9.72 -20.63 6.12
N ASN A 68 -9.55 -21.96 6.11
CA ASN A 68 -9.23 -22.69 4.90
C ASN A 68 -10.44 -22.58 3.96
N PHE A 69 -10.28 -21.92 2.82
CA PHE A 69 -11.08 -22.23 1.64
C PHE A 69 -10.13 -22.69 0.53
N SER A 70 -10.17 -24.00 0.33
CA SER A 70 -9.42 -24.80 -0.64
C SER A 70 -9.88 -24.55 -2.07
N VAL A 71 -8.93 -24.40 -3.00
CA VAL A 71 -8.99 -25.08 -4.31
C VAL A 71 -7.56 -25.51 -4.70
N GLU A 72 -7.35 -26.83 -4.69
CA GLU A 72 -6.25 -27.60 -5.32
C GLU A 72 -6.18 -27.32 -6.83
N ALA A 73 -5.10 -27.47 -7.60
CA ALA A 73 -3.72 -27.91 -7.45
C ALA A 73 -3.02 -27.55 -8.77
N THR A 74 -1.70 -27.30 -8.75
CA THR A 74 -0.69 -27.98 -9.59
C THR A 74 0.70 -27.48 -9.22
N ALA A 75 1.65 -28.39 -9.37
CA ALA A 75 2.98 -28.36 -8.81
C ALA A 75 3.98 -27.45 -9.55
N THR A 76 5.07 -27.16 -8.83
CA THR A 76 6.42 -26.83 -9.34
C THR A 76 6.60 -25.44 -9.94
N GLU A 77 7.42 -24.60 -9.29
CA GLU A 77 8.74 -24.16 -9.79
C GLU A 77 9.19 -22.83 -9.16
N ALA A 78 10.49 -22.74 -8.91
CA ALA A 78 11.33 -21.55 -8.82
C ALA A 78 10.94 -20.49 -7.77
N SER A 79 11.75 -20.40 -6.71
CA SER A 79 11.91 -19.18 -5.91
C SER A 79 12.48 -18.06 -6.80
N ALA A 80 11.62 -17.44 -7.59
CA ALA A 80 11.88 -16.17 -8.23
C ALA A 80 12.01 -15.09 -7.14
N PRO A 81 12.83 -14.04 -7.36
CA PRO A 81 13.01 -12.99 -6.37
C PRO A 81 11.66 -12.35 -6.11
N VAL A 82 11.22 -12.35 -4.86
CA VAL A 82 10.02 -11.64 -4.42
C VAL A 82 10.21 -10.19 -4.86
N GLU A 83 9.53 -9.76 -5.92
CA GLU A 83 9.46 -8.37 -6.31
C GLU A 83 8.94 -7.63 -5.09
N LYS A 84 9.82 -6.89 -4.41
CA LYS A 84 9.51 -6.18 -3.15
C LYS A 84 8.33 -5.21 -3.30
N TYR A 85 7.99 -4.86 -4.53
CA TYR A 85 7.04 -3.81 -4.86
C TYR A 85 6.06 -4.32 -5.93
N SER A 86 4.91 -4.82 -5.48
CA SER A 86 3.76 -5.13 -6.32
C SER A 86 2.72 -4.00 -6.25
N LEU A 87 1.76 -3.96 -7.19
CA LEU A 87 0.63 -3.03 -7.12
C LEU A 87 -0.18 -3.24 -5.82
N ALA A 88 -0.41 -4.49 -5.43
CA ALA A 88 -1.07 -4.83 -4.17
C ALA A 88 -0.31 -4.26 -2.97
N TYR A 89 1.02 -4.40 -2.96
CA TYR A 89 1.87 -3.81 -1.92
C TYR A 89 1.76 -2.28 -1.91
N ALA A 90 1.78 -1.62 -3.07
CA ALA A 90 1.62 -0.17 -3.16
C ALA A 90 0.27 0.30 -2.59
N LEU A 91 -0.82 -0.37 -2.94
CA LEU A 91 -2.16 -0.07 -2.41
C LEU A 91 -2.24 -0.28 -0.89
N GLU A 92 -1.63 -1.35 -0.37
CA GLU A 92 -1.55 -1.60 1.07
C GLU A 92 -0.77 -0.49 1.80
N GLN A 93 0.36 -0.04 1.24
CA GLN A 93 1.12 1.08 1.83
C GLN A 93 0.32 2.39 1.80
N ILE A 94 -0.43 2.63 0.73
CA ILE A 94 -1.31 3.80 0.61
C ILE A 94 -2.40 3.76 1.68
N GLU A 95 -3.02 2.60 1.93
CA GLU A 95 -4.03 2.43 2.98
C GLU A 95 -3.45 2.65 4.39
N LYS A 96 -2.22 2.18 4.64
CA LYS A 96 -1.49 2.48 5.88
C LYS A 96 -1.26 3.98 6.05
N ILE A 97 -0.84 4.65 4.98
CA ILE A 97 -0.69 6.11 4.98
C ILE A 97 -2.04 6.79 5.19
N ALA A 98 -3.14 6.27 4.67
CA ALA A 98 -4.48 6.82 4.87
C ALA A 98 -4.94 6.71 6.33
N GLY A 99 -4.71 5.56 6.96
CA GLY A 99 -5.09 5.28 8.35
C GLY A 99 -4.21 5.95 9.40
N ASP A 100 -3.03 6.47 9.04
CA ASP A 100 -2.13 7.13 10.00
C ASP A 100 -2.67 8.50 10.45
N MET A 101 -3.38 8.52 11.57
CA MET A 101 -3.85 9.76 12.23
C MET A 101 -2.84 10.28 13.28
N SER A 102 -1.71 9.58 13.48
CA SER A 102 -0.81 9.87 14.60
C SER A 102 -0.21 11.27 14.53
N VAL A 103 0.02 11.79 13.32
CA VAL A 103 0.58 13.13 13.09
C VAL A 103 -0.41 14.23 13.52
N VAL A 104 -1.70 14.06 13.20
CA VAL A 104 -2.75 15.02 13.58
C VAL A 104 -2.97 14.99 15.08
N MET A 105 -3.04 13.80 15.67
CA MET A 105 -3.22 13.66 17.13
C MET A 105 -2.05 14.29 17.89
N LYS A 106 -0.81 14.07 17.46
CA LYS A 106 0.37 14.74 18.04
C LYS A 106 0.30 16.26 17.91
N ALA A 107 -0.16 16.79 16.77
CA ALA A 107 -0.31 18.24 16.60
C ALA A 107 -1.37 18.82 17.54
N LEU A 108 -2.50 18.12 17.73
CA LEU A 108 -3.56 18.52 18.66
C LEU A 108 -3.11 18.39 20.12
N ASP A 109 -2.41 17.33 20.49
CA ASP A 109 -1.82 17.16 21.82
C ASP A 109 -0.85 18.30 22.13
N THR A 110 0.00 18.66 21.16
CA THR A 110 0.94 19.78 21.31
C THR A 110 0.21 21.08 21.60
N ILE A 111 -0.87 21.39 20.87
CA ILE A 111 -1.73 22.56 21.15
C ILE A 111 -2.38 22.45 22.53
N SER A 112 -2.92 21.28 22.89
CA SER A 112 -3.62 21.07 24.16
C SER A 112 -2.71 21.20 25.38
N THR A 113 -1.42 20.92 25.24
CA THR A 113 -0.42 21.07 26.30
C THR A 113 0.12 22.50 26.43
N MET A 114 -0.25 23.42 25.52
CA MET A 114 0.16 24.81 25.65
C MET A 114 -0.68 25.51 26.71
N GLU A 115 -0.07 25.80 27.86
CA GLU A 115 -0.62 26.76 28.80
C GLU A 115 -0.49 28.18 28.22
N ASN A 116 -1.44 29.07 28.52
CA ASN A 116 -1.48 30.47 28.08
C ASN A 116 -0.40 31.33 28.79
N GLU A 117 0.86 30.91 28.76
CA GLU A 117 1.99 31.65 29.31
C GLU A 117 2.43 32.71 28.28
N PRO A 118 2.40 34.01 28.64
CA PRO A 118 2.85 35.08 27.75
C PRO A 118 4.38 35.09 27.72
N THR A 119 4.95 34.21 26.90
CA THR A 119 6.32 34.21 26.34
C THR A 119 7.49 34.45 27.30
N LEU A 120 8.37 33.45 27.44
CA LEU A 120 9.75 33.64 27.92
C LEU A 120 10.77 33.52 26.78
N GLU A 121 11.66 34.52 26.74
CA GLU A 121 12.96 34.74 26.09
C GLU A 121 13.54 33.83 24.98
N HIS A 122 13.14 32.58 24.73
CA HIS A 122 13.86 31.66 23.81
C HIS A 122 12.99 30.64 23.03
N GLY A 123 11.75 30.97 22.65
CA GLY A 123 10.97 30.07 21.78
C GLY A 123 9.63 30.65 21.37
N GLY A 124 9.21 30.36 20.12
CA GLY A 124 8.12 31.02 19.40
C GLY A 124 6.79 31.15 20.16
N SER A 125 6.03 32.18 19.80
CA SER A 125 4.73 32.50 20.42
C SER A 125 3.74 31.33 20.30
N ALA A 126 2.80 31.22 21.25
CA ALA A 126 1.68 30.28 21.17
C ALA A 126 0.93 30.39 19.82
N ASP A 127 0.84 31.60 19.26
CA ASP A 127 0.26 31.85 17.93
C ASP A 127 1.07 31.21 16.80
N GLU A 128 2.40 31.24 16.87
CA GLU A 128 3.26 30.62 15.86
C GLU A 128 3.14 29.10 15.88
N LEU A 129 3.02 28.51 17.08
CA LEU A 129 2.86 27.08 17.22
C LEU A 129 1.46 26.60 16.81
N ALA A 130 0.41 27.35 17.16
CA ALA A 130 -0.95 27.09 16.68
C ALA A 130 -0.99 27.15 15.14
N LYS A 131 -0.29 28.12 14.53
CA LYS A 131 -0.16 28.23 13.07
C LYS A 131 0.59 27.05 12.47
N ALA A 132 1.68 26.60 13.10
CA ALA A 132 2.43 25.41 12.66
C ALA A 132 1.58 24.14 12.72
N ALA A 133 0.82 23.95 13.81
CA ALA A 133 -0.07 22.81 13.96
C ALA A 133 -1.22 22.84 12.94
N ALA A 134 -1.80 24.02 12.67
CA ALA A 134 -2.79 24.18 11.60
C ALA A 134 -2.21 23.83 10.22
N GLU A 135 -0.95 24.18 9.96
CA GLU A 135 -0.27 23.82 8.71
C GLU A 135 -0.06 22.32 8.57
N ILE A 136 0.29 21.63 9.65
CA ILE A 136 0.41 20.16 9.69
C ILE A 136 -0.92 19.51 9.30
N VAL A 137 -2.01 19.97 9.91
CA VAL A 137 -3.37 19.46 9.60
C VAL A 137 -3.74 19.74 8.15
N ARG A 138 -3.45 20.94 7.64
CA ARG A 138 -3.72 21.29 6.23
C ARG A 138 -2.91 20.43 5.25
N CYS A 139 -1.63 20.23 5.52
CA CYS A 139 -0.77 19.35 4.72
C CYS A 139 -1.31 17.91 4.71
N ARG A 140 -1.79 17.45 5.86
CA ARG A 140 -2.38 16.11 5.99
C ARG A 140 -3.68 15.99 5.20
N GLU A 141 -4.57 16.97 5.31
CA GLU A 141 -5.82 16.99 4.55
C GLU A 141 -5.56 17.08 3.03
N THR A 142 -4.53 17.80 2.62
CA THR A 142 -4.08 17.82 1.22
C THR A 142 -3.67 16.43 0.74
N THR A 143 -3.06 15.61 1.60
CA THR A 143 -2.74 14.21 1.28
C THR A 143 -4.01 13.38 1.11
N ASN A 144 -5.00 13.55 1.99
CA ASN A 144 -6.29 12.87 1.89
C ASN A 144 -7.03 13.24 0.60
N GLN A 145 -7.06 14.52 0.23
CA GLN A 145 -7.67 14.97 -1.02
C GLN A 145 -7.00 14.34 -2.25
N LYS A 146 -5.66 14.26 -2.27
CA LYS A 146 -4.93 13.56 -3.33
C LYS A 146 -5.23 12.07 -3.39
N LEU A 147 -5.42 11.44 -2.23
CA LEU A 147 -5.78 10.03 -2.13
C LEU A 147 -7.20 9.76 -2.67
N ILE A 148 -8.17 10.60 -2.30
CA ILE A 148 -9.54 10.52 -2.83
C ILE A 148 -9.52 10.66 -4.35
N ALA A 149 -8.82 11.67 -4.89
CA ALA A 149 -8.69 11.87 -6.33
C ALA A 149 -8.05 10.66 -7.05
N PHE A 150 -7.08 10.00 -6.40
CA PHE A 150 -6.49 8.78 -6.93
C PHE A 150 -7.51 7.63 -6.99
N TYR A 151 -8.29 7.42 -5.93
CA TYR A 151 -9.33 6.39 -5.91
C TYR A 151 -10.47 6.66 -6.90
N GLU A 152 -10.90 7.93 -7.04
CA GLU A 152 -11.88 8.33 -8.05
C GLU A 152 -11.42 7.95 -9.45
N LYS A 153 -10.14 8.24 -9.77
CA LYS A 153 -9.54 7.87 -11.05
C LYS A 153 -9.49 6.36 -11.27
N MET A 154 -9.11 5.58 -10.26
CA MET A 154 -9.13 4.11 -10.35
C MET A 154 -10.55 3.59 -10.60
N VAL A 155 -11.54 4.14 -9.92
CA VAL A 155 -12.95 3.78 -10.11
C VAL A 155 -13.40 4.10 -11.53
N ASP A 156 -12.99 5.25 -12.09
CA ASP A 156 -13.33 5.62 -13.46
C ASP A 156 -12.67 4.72 -14.52
N GLU A 157 -11.44 4.27 -14.28
CA GLU A 157 -10.76 3.30 -15.16
C GLU A 157 -11.40 1.90 -15.10
N LEU A 158 -11.94 1.52 -13.94
CA LEU A 158 -12.63 0.24 -13.73
C LEU A 158 -14.08 0.24 -14.22
N LYS A 159 -14.72 1.41 -14.34
CA LYS A 159 -16.06 1.50 -14.92
C LYS A 159 -16.00 0.97 -16.35
N PRO A 160 -16.92 0.08 -16.76
CA PRO A 160 -16.97 -0.37 -18.14
C PRO A 160 -17.14 0.88 -19.00
N LYS A 161 -16.22 1.07 -19.96
CA LYS A 161 -16.40 2.11 -20.96
C LYS A 161 -17.76 1.86 -21.58
N LYS A 162 -18.68 2.82 -21.44
CA LYS A 162 -19.82 2.92 -22.34
C LYS A 162 -19.21 3.18 -23.71
N GLU A 163 -18.79 2.11 -24.37
CA GLU A 163 -18.79 2.13 -25.81
C GLU A 163 -20.20 2.56 -26.15
N VAL A 164 -20.32 3.67 -26.89
CA VAL A 164 -21.52 3.93 -27.68
C VAL A 164 -21.51 2.80 -28.71
N ALA A 165 -21.85 1.59 -28.26
CA ALA A 165 -22.26 0.52 -29.12
C ALA A 165 -23.49 1.11 -29.77
N GLU A 166 -23.29 1.69 -30.95
CA GLU A 166 -24.35 2.05 -31.87
C GLU A 166 -25.25 0.83 -31.90
N THR A 167 -26.34 0.90 -31.13
CA THR A 167 -27.10 -0.31 -30.85
C THR A 167 -27.65 -0.77 -32.18
N ASP A 168 -27.89 -2.07 -32.38
CA ASP A 168 -28.57 -2.52 -33.60
C ASP A 168 -29.89 -1.75 -33.82
N ARG A 169 -30.48 -1.25 -32.74
CA ARG A 169 -31.57 -0.28 -32.74
C ARG A 169 -31.22 1.05 -33.42
N ASP A 170 -30.08 1.68 -33.13
CA ASP A 170 -29.67 2.94 -33.74
C ASP A 170 -29.35 2.77 -35.23
N LYS A 171 -28.69 1.66 -35.61
CA LYS A 171 -28.48 1.29 -37.02
C LYS A 171 -29.79 1.04 -37.75
N PHE A 172 -30.71 0.31 -37.13
CA PHE A 172 -32.05 0.08 -37.66
C PHE A 172 -32.83 1.40 -37.84
N LEU A 173 -32.79 2.30 -36.85
CA LEU A 173 -33.46 3.59 -36.92
C LEU A 173 -32.86 4.52 -37.99
N ALA A 174 -31.54 4.46 -38.20
CA ALA A 174 -30.86 5.16 -39.29
C ALA A 174 -31.31 4.61 -40.66
N TRP A 175 -31.34 3.29 -40.82
CA TRP A 175 -31.83 2.63 -42.04
C TRP A 175 -33.31 2.95 -42.33
N VAL A 176 -34.18 2.89 -41.32
CA VAL A 176 -35.60 3.24 -41.48
C VAL A 176 -35.77 4.70 -41.94
N LYS A 177 -34.98 5.64 -41.39
CA LYS A 177 -35.00 7.04 -41.81
C LYS A 177 -34.53 7.22 -43.24
N GLU A 178 -33.49 6.50 -43.64
CA GLU A 178 -32.98 6.51 -45.03
C GLU A 178 -34.02 5.95 -46.00
N CYS A 179 -34.67 4.84 -45.66
CA CYS A 179 -35.78 4.31 -46.45
C CYS A 179 -36.93 5.32 -46.56
N ALA A 180 -37.35 5.93 -45.45
CA ALA A 180 -38.44 6.91 -45.44
C ALA A 180 -38.11 8.19 -46.24
N ALA A 181 -36.85 8.61 -46.27
CA ALA A 181 -36.40 9.76 -47.06
C ALA A 181 -36.34 9.48 -48.56
N ASN A 182 -36.16 8.21 -48.96
CA ASN A 182 -36.08 7.77 -50.35
C ASN A 182 -37.44 7.33 -50.94
N VAL A 183 -38.53 7.39 -50.15
CA VAL A 183 -39.88 7.20 -50.68
C VAL A 183 -40.30 8.48 -51.39
N GLU A 184 -40.36 8.45 -52.72
CA GLU A 184 -40.95 9.52 -53.51
C GLU A 184 -42.37 9.85 -53.00
N PRO A 185 -42.78 11.13 -52.95
CA PRO A 185 -44.01 11.58 -52.31
C PRO A 185 -45.33 11.04 -52.93
N TYR A 186 -45.24 10.14 -53.92
CA TYR A 186 -46.38 9.53 -54.62
C TYR A 186 -46.34 7.99 -54.71
N ALA A 187 -45.47 7.30 -53.94
CA ALA A 187 -45.60 5.85 -53.81
C ALA A 187 -46.80 5.52 -52.90
N GLN A 188 -47.97 5.31 -53.48
CA GLN A 188 -49.12 4.76 -52.76
C GLN A 188 -48.69 3.47 -52.08
N ALA A 189 -48.77 3.45 -50.74
CA ALA A 189 -48.52 2.26 -49.97
C ALA A 189 -49.35 1.10 -50.55
N PRO A 190 -48.77 -0.08 -50.77
CA PRO A 190 -49.50 -1.24 -51.26
C PRO A 190 -50.77 -1.43 -50.44
N ASP A 191 -51.90 -1.72 -51.08
CA ASP A 191 -53.13 -2.06 -50.36
C ASP A 191 -52.95 -3.44 -49.71
N TYR A 192 -52.35 -3.43 -48.53
CA TYR A 192 -52.02 -4.64 -47.78
C TYR A 192 -53.27 -5.46 -47.46
N ALA A 193 -54.44 -4.83 -47.32
CA ALA A 193 -55.68 -5.56 -47.10
C ALA A 193 -56.10 -6.41 -48.30
N ARG A 194 -55.70 -6.01 -49.51
CA ARG A 194 -55.97 -6.73 -50.76
C ARG A 194 -54.98 -7.89 -50.96
N LEU A 195 -53.70 -7.65 -50.73
CA LEU A 195 -52.65 -8.68 -50.80
C LEU A 195 -52.85 -9.81 -49.78
N TRP A 196 -53.33 -9.48 -48.56
CA TRP A 196 -53.63 -10.49 -47.55
C TRP A 196 -54.80 -11.41 -47.92
N LYS A 197 -55.76 -10.93 -48.71
CA LYS A 197 -56.87 -11.76 -49.20
C LYS A 197 -56.45 -12.71 -50.33
N GLU A 198 -55.50 -12.31 -51.17
CA GLU A 198 -54.98 -13.17 -52.25
C GLU A 198 -54.11 -14.31 -51.74
N ILE A 199 -53.40 -14.13 -50.62
CA ILE A 199 -52.58 -15.19 -50.00
C ILE A 199 -53.44 -16.26 -49.32
N GLN A 200 -54.71 -15.97 -49.03
CA GLN A 200 -55.64 -16.89 -48.37
C GLN A 200 -56.61 -17.61 -49.32
N SER A 201 -56.50 -17.39 -50.64
CA SER A 201 -57.29 -18.07 -51.66
C SER A 201 -56.49 -19.13 -52.41
#